data_AF-A0AA43I2Q1-F1
#
_entry.id   AF-A0AA43I2Q1-F1
#
_cell.length_a   1.000
_cell.length_b   1.000
_cell.length_c   1.000
_cell.angle_alpha   90.00
_cell.angle_beta   90.00
_cell.angle_gamma   90.00
#
_symmetry.space_group_name_H-M   'P 1'
#
loop_
_entity.id
_entity.type
_entity.pdbx_description
1 polymer ?
#
loop_
_entity_poly.entity_id
_entity_poly.type
_entity_poly.pdbx_seq_one_letter_code
_entity_poly.pdbx_strand_id
1 'polypeptide(L)'
;METTQFIEITNQACPNCGAQVSISNENQSFVCDFCQTEVRLVRPVVIKTKNEVIEALSENEQKRYSNLITIIESAMIAENYDEAYEYCNKALEIVPNSAALWENKAICSFWNSTKGDIVNKQAKETVTYLRSAKRYAVDNDTVYITSENIAWNLYYLSRKWASKLYSDKDGYSWGDAYKIFDYISLYEICYEIHDDVFFLKSAIDEFVLQKTYNIGWLDNDNVKKVFPNIQSLVDRYEKMIQTKEPEYVKPAVPSSDSMPWWFMLILISLVLFVIFIILSE
;
A
#
# COMPACT_ATOMS: atom_id res chain seq x y z
N MET A 1 -25.53 21.53 5.95
CA MET A 1 -24.21 21.94 5.45
C MET A 1 -23.21 21.04 6.15
N GLU A 2 -22.79 19.96 5.49
CA GLU A 2 -21.75 19.09 6.02
C GLU A 2 -20.47 19.91 6.15
N THR A 3 -20.03 20.11 7.39
CA THR A 3 -18.73 20.68 7.72
C THR A 3 -17.66 19.85 7.03
N THR A 4 -16.88 20.45 6.15
CA THR A 4 -15.76 19.81 5.46
C THR A 4 -14.87 19.14 6.51
N GLN A 5 -14.84 17.81 6.52
CA GLN A 5 -14.11 17.04 7.54
C GLN A 5 -12.60 16.98 7.26
N PHE A 6 -12.19 17.40 6.06
CA PHE A 6 -10.81 17.46 5.61
C PHE A 6 -10.32 18.90 5.43
N ILE A 7 -9.03 19.11 5.64
CA ILE A 7 -8.33 20.36 5.36
C ILE A 7 -8.14 20.48 3.85
N GLU A 8 -8.43 21.66 3.31
CA GLU A 8 -8.23 21.95 1.91
C GLU A 8 -6.74 22.06 1.58
N ILE A 9 -6.32 21.40 0.50
CA ILE A 9 -4.96 21.41 -0.02
C ILE A 9 -5.01 21.67 -1.53
N THR A 10 -4.10 22.50 -2.03
CA THR A 10 -4.04 22.90 -3.45
C THR A 10 -2.89 22.25 -4.20
N ASN A 11 -1.98 21.61 -3.48
CA ASN A 11 -0.84 20.87 -3.98
C ASN A 11 -0.61 19.60 -3.15
N GLN A 12 0.03 18.61 -3.76
CA GLN A 12 0.54 17.43 -3.08
C GLN A 12 1.69 16.84 -3.89
N ALA A 13 2.78 16.47 -3.23
CA ALA A 13 3.83 15.69 -3.84
C ALA A 13 3.35 14.27 -4.20
N CYS A 14 3.78 13.77 -5.34
CA CYS A 14 3.63 12.35 -5.67
C CYS A 14 4.48 11.51 -4.70
N PRO A 15 3.89 10.53 -3.97
CA PRO A 15 4.64 9.72 -3.00
C PRO A 15 5.69 8.83 -3.65
N ASN A 16 5.62 8.58 -4.96
CA ASN A 16 6.56 7.72 -5.67
C ASN A 16 7.80 8.47 -6.18
N CYS A 17 7.61 9.67 -6.73
CA CYS A 17 8.69 10.40 -7.42
C CYS A 17 8.92 11.83 -6.92
N GLY A 18 8.14 12.31 -5.95
CA GLY A 18 8.27 13.65 -5.37
C GLY A 18 7.82 14.80 -6.27
N ALA A 19 7.27 14.52 -7.46
CA ALA A 19 6.79 15.56 -8.35
C ALA A 19 5.58 16.29 -7.74
N GLN A 20 5.59 17.61 -7.81
CA GLN A 20 4.51 18.46 -7.31
C GLN A 20 3.32 18.45 -8.26
N VAL A 21 2.13 18.17 -7.74
CA VAL A 21 0.89 18.08 -8.52
C VAL A 21 -0.14 19.06 -7.94
N SER A 22 -0.70 19.91 -8.79
CA SER A 22 -1.82 20.77 -8.43
C SER A 22 -3.10 19.96 -8.34
N ILE A 23 -3.85 20.15 -7.26
CA ILE A 23 -5.07 19.40 -6.96
C ILE A 23 -6.21 20.35 -6.62
N SER A 24 -7.44 19.95 -6.92
CA SER A 24 -8.65 20.63 -6.47
C SER A 24 -9.31 19.84 -5.34
N ASN A 25 -10.25 20.49 -4.62
CA ASN A 25 -10.99 19.85 -3.54
C ASN A 25 -11.90 18.70 -4.04
N GLU A 26 -12.27 18.69 -5.32
CA GLU A 26 -13.11 17.65 -5.92
C GLU A 26 -12.33 16.38 -6.29
N ASN A 27 -11.00 16.49 -6.44
CA ASN A 27 -10.18 15.32 -6.76
C ASN A 27 -10.25 14.30 -5.62
N GLN A 28 -10.29 13.02 -5.95
CA GLN A 28 -10.09 11.92 -4.98
C GLN A 28 -8.79 11.17 -5.27
N SER A 29 -8.33 11.21 -6.52
CA SER A 29 -7.08 10.64 -7.00
C SER A 29 -6.54 11.44 -8.18
N PHE A 30 -5.30 11.16 -8.55
CA PHE A 30 -4.65 11.62 -9.78
C PHE A 30 -3.67 10.55 -10.29
N VAL A 31 -3.31 10.63 -11.58
CA VAL A 31 -2.19 9.88 -12.14
C VAL A 31 -1.02 10.85 -12.27
N CYS A 32 0.14 10.50 -11.72
CA CYS A 32 1.30 11.37 -11.77
C CYS A 32 1.88 11.44 -13.19
N ASP A 33 1.90 12.62 -13.80
CA ASP A 33 2.42 12.81 -15.16
C ASP A 33 3.87 12.35 -15.36
N PHE A 34 4.67 12.37 -14.28
CA PHE A 34 6.10 12.06 -14.34
C PHE A 34 6.41 10.56 -14.22
N CYS A 35 5.75 9.85 -13.29
CA CYS A 35 6.05 8.45 -13.01
C CYS A 35 4.91 7.48 -13.34
N GLN A 36 3.77 8.01 -13.78
CA GLN A 36 2.55 7.29 -14.16
C GLN A 36 1.96 6.45 -13.02
N THR A 37 2.31 6.75 -11.77
CA THR A 37 1.72 6.13 -10.58
C THR A 37 0.35 6.75 -10.32
N GLU A 38 -0.66 5.89 -10.14
CA GLU A 38 -1.96 6.29 -9.59
C GLU A 38 -1.81 6.62 -8.10
N VAL A 39 -2.30 7.77 -7.70
CA VAL A 39 -2.20 8.30 -6.33
C VAL A 39 -3.59 8.70 -5.86
N ARG A 40 -4.04 8.09 -4.76
CA ARG A 40 -5.23 8.55 -4.03
C ARG A 40 -4.85 9.68 -3.07
N LEU A 41 -5.70 10.69 -2.95
CA LEU A 41 -5.40 11.85 -2.10
C LEU A 41 -5.60 11.49 -0.62
N VAL A 42 -4.55 11.68 0.18
CA VAL A 42 -4.59 11.47 1.63
C VAL A 42 -4.62 12.85 2.27
N ARG A 43 -5.83 13.36 2.51
CA ARG A 43 -6.05 14.71 3.01
C ARG A 43 -5.95 14.76 4.53
N PRO A 44 -5.31 15.79 5.12
CA PRO A 44 -5.38 16.04 6.54
C PRO A 44 -6.84 16.20 7.01
N VAL A 45 -7.12 15.78 8.23
CA VAL A 45 -8.45 15.88 8.86
C VAL A 45 -8.52 17.12 9.73
N VAL A 46 -9.66 17.80 9.73
CA VAL A 46 -9.90 18.96 10.59
C VAL A 46 -9.94 18.52 12.06
N ILE A 47 -9.13 19.15 12.91
CA ILE A 47 -9.10 18.83 14.34
C ILE A 47 -10.01 19.79 15.09
N LYS A 48 -11.04 19.26 15.74
CA LYS A 48 -11.96 20.08 16.55
C LYS A 48 -11.23 20.66 17.75
N THR A 49 -11.23 21.99 17.86
CA THR A 49 -10.67 22.75 18.99
C THR A 49 -11.70 23.05 20.08
N LYS A 50 -12.95 22.62 19.90
CA LYS A 50 -14.04 22.79 20.87
C LYS A 50 -14.84 21.49 20.98
N ASN A 51 -14.92 20.95 22.18
CA ASN A 51 -15.79 19.86 22.61
C ASN A 51 -15.79 19.80 24.14
N GLU A 52 -16.64 18.97 24.73
CA GLU A 52 -16.78 18.83 26.18
C GLU A 52 -15.45 18.55 26.90
N VAL A 53 -14.57 17.74 26.30
CA VAL A 53 -13.25 17.42 26.86
C VAL A 53 -12.36 18.66 26.90
N ILE A 54 -12.34 19.44 25.82
CA ILE A 54 -11.52 20.66 25.71
C ILE A 54 -12.07 21.76 26.60
N GLU A 55 -13.40 21.91 26.68
CA GLU A 55 -14.05 22.91 27.53
C GLU A 55 -13.83 22.66 29.02
N ALA A 56 -13.57 21.41 29.41
CA ALA A 56 -13.21 21.04 30.79
C ALA A 56 -11.74 21.34 31.15
N LEU A 57 -10.88 21.67 30.18
CA LEU A 57 -9.48 22.02 30.42
C LEU A 57 -9.34 23.44 31.01
N SER A 58 -8.21 23.74 31.64
CA SER A 58 -7.90 25.11 32.05
C SER A 58 -7.77 26.04 30.84
N GLU A 59 -8.04 27.35 31.02
CA GLU A 59 -7.94 28.33 29.93
C GLU A 59 -6.56 28.32 29.26
N ASN A 60 -5.49 28.09 30.03
CA ASN A 60 -4.13 28.00 29.51
C ASN A 60 -3.92 26.73 28.65
N GLU A 61 -4.47 25.58 29.07
CA GLU A 61 -4.40 24.35 28.30
C GLU A 61 -5.24 24.40 27.03
N GLN A 62 -6.41 25.05 27.07
CA GLN A 62 -7.22 25.30 25.88
C GLN A 62 -6.45 26.13 24.85
N LYS A 63 -5.81 27.23 25.28
CA LYS A 63 -4.95 28.06 24.42
C LYS A 63 -3.77 27.27 23.88
N ARG A 64 -3.09 26.49 24.73
CA ARG A 64 -1.98 25.62 24.31
C ARG A 64 -2.45 24.63 23.26
N TYR A 65 -3.56 23.94 23.50
CA TYR A 65 -4.12 22.96 22.55
C TYR A 65 -4.45 23.61 21.21
N SER A 66 -5.16 24.74 21.22
CA SER A 66 -5.49 25.48 20.00
C SER A 66 -4.23 25.88 19.21
N ASN A 67 -3.16 26.33 19.88
CA ASN A 67 -1.92 26.67 19.22
C ASN A 67 -1.24 25.44 18.58
N LEU A 68 -1.25 24.29 19.28
CA LEU A 68 -0.72 23.04 18.72
C LEU A 68 -1.50 22.63 17.46
N ILE A 69 -2.83 22.75 17.46
CA ILE A 69 -3.65 22.44 16.30
C ILE A 69 -3.28 23.33 15.12
N THR A 70 -3.20 24.65 15.32
CA THR A 70 -2.80 25.58 14.25
C THR A 70 -1.46 25.20 13.62
N ILE A 71 -0.48 24.76 14.42
CA ILE A 71 0.82 24.35 13.92
C ILE A 71 0.72 23.04 13.14
N ILE A 72 -0.03 22.04 13.63
CA ILE A 72 -0.25 20.77 12.92
C ILE A 72 -0.84 21.06 11.53
N GLU A 73 -1.93 21.82 11.47
CA GLU A 73 -2.64 22.11 10.22
C GLU A 73 -1.73 22.88 9.24
N SER A 74 -1.02 23.90 9.73
CA SER A 74 -0.08 24.69 8.91
C SER A 74 1.07 23.83 8.38
N ALA A 75 1.64 22.96 9.22
CA ALA A 75 2.72 22.07 8.83
C ALA A 75 2.26 21.02 7.82
N MET A 76 1.05 20.48 7.97
CA MET A 76 0.49 19.53 6.99
C MET A 76 0.19 20.20 5.65
N ILE A 77 -0.35 21.42 5.63
CA ILE A 77 -0.56 22.21 4.40
C ILE A 77 0.78 22.49 3.70
N ALA A 78 1.85 22.71 4.47
CA ALA A 78 3.20 22.93 3.94
C ALA A 78 3.94 21.63 3.61
N GLU A 79 3.29 20.46 3.69
CA GLU A 79 3.88 19.13 3.51
C GLU A 79 5.06 18.83 4.46
N ASN A 80 5.17 19.55 5.57
CA ASN A 80 6.14 19.32 6.64
C ASN A 80 5.62 18.26 7.63
N TYR A 81 5.48 17.04 7.15
CA TYR A 81 4.92 15.92 7.91
C TYR A 81 5.76 15.51 9.13
N ASP A 82 7.08 15.79 9.14
CA ASP A 82 7.93 15.55 10.31
C ASP A 82 7.53 16.47 11.47
N GLU A 83 7.35 17.77 11.20
CA GLU A 83 6.90 18.73 12.20
C GLU A 83 5.46 18.45 12.65
N ALA A 84 4.54 18.25 11.70
CA ALA A 84 3.15 17.92 12.01
C ALA A 84 3.04 16.68 12.92
N TYR A 85 3.84 15.65 12.67
CA TYR A 85 3.92 14.45 13.48
C TYR A 85 4.32 14.74 14.94
N GLU A 86 5.36 15.55 15.14
CA GLU A 86 5.81 15.93 16.49
C GLU A 86 4.78 16.75 17.24
N TYR A 87 4.07 17.64 16.55
CA TYR A 87 2.99 18.40 17.18
C TYR A 87 1.74 17.55 17.44
N CYS A 88 1.46 16.53 16.62
CA CYS A 88 0.44 15.52 16.93
C CYS A 88 0.76 14.83 18.27
N ASN A 89 2.02 14.46 18.53
CA ASN A 89 2.42 13.87 19.81
C ASN A 89 2.09 14.81 20.99
N LYS A 90 2.49 16.08 20.89
CA LYS A 90 2.23 17.09 21.93
C LYS A 90 0.73 17.34 22.16
N ALA A 91 -0.08 17.31 21.10
CA ALA A 91 -1.52 17.50 21.21
C ALA A 91 -2.20 16.27 21.83
N LEU A 92 -1.72 15.07 21.54
CA LEU A 92 -2.18 13.81 22.14
C LEU A 92 -1.83 13.70 23.63
N GLU A 93 -0.81 14.40 24.13
CA GLU A 93 -0.55 14.51 25.58
C GLU A 93 -1.69 15.24 26.32
N ILE A 94 -2.41 16.13 25.63
CA ILE A 94 -3.52 16.91 26.21
C ILE A 94 -4.85 16.19 25.98
N VAL A 95 -5.10 15.73 24.74
CA VAL A 95 -6.33 15.05 24.34
C VAL A 95 -6.00 13.68 23.72
N PRO A 96 -5.70 12.66 24.56
CA PRO A 96 -5.19 11.36 24.08
C PRO A 96 -6.21 10.55 23.28
N ASN A 97 -7.50 10.87 23.43
CA ASN A 97 -8.61 10.13 22.81
C ASN A 97 -9.15 10.84 21.56
N SER A 98 -8.39 11.78 20.97
CA SER A 98 -8.81 12.47 19.75
C SER A 98 -8.56 11.60 18.52
N ALA A 99 -9.64 11.09 17.90
CA ALA A 99 -9.54 10.30 16.67
C ALA A 99 -8.84 11.07 15.54
N ALA A 100 -9.18 12.36 15.34
CA ALA A 100 -8.58 13.21 14.31
C ALA A 100 -7.06 13.40 14.50
N LEU A 101 -6.57 13.48 15.75
CA LEU A 101 -5.13 13.57 16.01
C LEU A 101 -4.40 12.26 15.67
N TRP A 102 -4.97 11.11 16.02
CA TRP A 102 -4.41 9.81 15.64
C TRP A 102 -4.44 9.61 14.12
N GLU A 103 -5.49 10.07 13.47
CA GLU A 103 -5.64 10.02 12.01
C GLU A 103 -4.61 10.89 11.30
N ASN A 104 -4.47 12.16 11.69
CA ASN A 104 -3.42 13.04 11.14
C ASN A 104 -2.02 12.53 11.44
N LYS A 105 -1.79 11.91 12.61
CA LYS A 105 -0.52 11.25 12.92
C LYS A 105 -0.24 10.06 12.00
N ALA A 106 -1.26 9.28 11.64
CA ALA A 106 -1.14 8.20 10.66
C ALA A 106 -0.79 8.75 9.26
N ILE A 107 -1.45 9.83 8.83
CA ILE A 107 -1.16 10.51 7.57
C ILE A 107 0.30 10.97 7.54
N CYS A 108 0.79 11.61 8.61
CA CYS A 108 2.18 12.04 8.70
C CYS A 108 3.16 10.86 8.67
N SER A 109 2.87 9.77 9.41
CA SER A 109 3.70 8.55 9.40
C SER A 109 3.78 7.94 8.00
N PHE A 110 2.66 7.86 7.28
CA PHE A 110 2.61 7.42 5.90
C PHE A 110 3.51 8.28 5.00
N TRP A 111 3.33 9.59 4.99
CA TRP A 111 4.13 10.50 4.14
C TRP A 111 5.61 10.55 4.50
N ASN A 112 5.96 10.44 5.78
CA ASN A 112 7.36 10.34 6.18
C ASN A 112 7.99 9.02 5.71
N SER A 113 7.20 7.94 5.67
CA SER A 113 7.67 6.66 5.14
C SER A 113 7.94 6.70 3.63
N THR A 114 7.19 7.49 2.87
CA THR A 114 7.34 7.57 1.40
C THR A 114 8.61 8.31 0.96
N LYS A 115 9.32 8.99 1.88
CA LYS A 115 10.62 9.64 1.61
C LYS A 115 11.77 8.63 1.41
N GLY A 116 11.55 7.34 1.67
CA GLY A 116 12.54 6.27 1.49
C GLY A 116 11.91 4.93 1.09
N ASP A 117 12.69 3.83 1.18
CA ASP A 117 12.16 2.47 1.01
C ASP A 117 11.13 2.21 2.14
N ILE A 118 9.82 2.23 1.84
CA ILE A 118 8.81 1.80 2.83
C ILE A 118 9.01 0.31 3.01
N VAL A 119 9.56 -0.05 4.17
CA VAL A 119 9.62 -1.43 4.62
C VAL A 119 8.54 -1.67 5.68
N ASN A 120 8.25 -2.94 5.94
CA ASN A 120 7.18 -3.40 6.82
C ASN A 120 7.06 -2.67 8.17
N LYS A 121 8.17 -2.19 8.74
CA LYS A 121 8.17 -1.51 10.05
C LYS A 121 7.41 -0.18 10.01
N GLN A 122 7.67 0.66 9.01
CA GLN A 122 7.05 1.97 8.88
C GLN A 122 5.55 1.84 8.59
N ALA A 123 5.19 0.91 7.70
CA ALA A 123 3.79 0.65 7.39
C ALA A 123 3.00 0.15 8.62
N LYS A 124 3.60 -0.67 9.49
CA LYS A 124 2.98 -1.12 10.77
C LYS A 124 2.76 0.02 11.76
N GLU A 125 3.59 1.05 11.73
CA GLU A 125 3.38 2.23 12.56
C GLU A 125 2.12 2.98 12.12
N THR A 126 1.94 3.19 10.81
CA THR A 126 0.71 3.77 10.24
C THR A 126 -0.52 2.96 10.64
N VAL A 127 -0.47 1.62 10.54
CA VAL A 127 -1.55 0.72 11.01
C VAL A 127 -1.90 0.98 12.47
N THR A 128 -0.88 1.11 13.32
CA THR A 128 -1.07 1.31 14.77
C THR A 128 -1.82 2.61 15.04
N TYR A 129 -1.49 3.69 14.32
CA TYR A 129 -2.15 4.98 14.47
C TYR A 129 -3.58 4.98 13.91
N LEU A 130 -3.83 4.34 12.77
CA LEU A 130 -5.19 4.16 12.23
C LEU A 130 -6.08 3.33 13.16
N ARG A 131 -5.53 2.29 13.81
CA ARG A 131 -6.26 1.52 14.83
C ARG A 131 -6.62 2.36 16.05
N SER A 132 -5.70 3.20 16.51
CA SER A 132 -5.98 4.16 17.58
C SER A 132 -7.07 5.15 17.17
N ALA A 133 -6.99 5.70 15.95
CA ALA A 133 -8.03 6.58 15.42
C ALA A 133 -9.40 5.89 15.38
N LYS A 134 -9.46 4.68 14.82
CA LYS A 134 -10.69 3.86 14.74
C LYS A 134 -11.25 3.51 16.12
N ARG A 135 -10.40 3.26 17.13
CA ARG A 135 -10.84 2.98 18.51
C ARG A 135 -11.61 4.15 19.13
N TYR A 136 -11.20 5.38 18.83
CA TYR A 136 -11.80 6.58 19.38
C TYR A 136 -12.86 7.22 18.47
N ALA A 137 -12.98 6.74 17.23
CA ALA A 137 -14.04 7.11 16.31
C ALA A 137 -15.32 6.33 16.65
N VAL A 138 -16.39 7.02 17.04
CA VAL A 138 -17.70 6.40 17.33
C VAL A 138 -18.43 6.03 16.04
N ASP A 139 -18.33 6.88 15.02
CA ASP A 139 -18.68 6.65 13.61
C ASP A 139 -18.00 7.78 12.83
N ASN A 140 -16.99 7.48 12.02
CA ASN A 140 -16.30 8.53 11.28
C ASN A 140 -15.85 8.07 9.89
N ASP A 141 -16.49 8.64 8.87
CA ASP A 141 -16.19 8.41 7.47
C ASP A 141 -14.74 8.81 7.12
N THR A 142 -14.15 9.80 7.82
CA THR A 142 -12.77 10.20 7.52
C THR A 142 -11.78 9.07 7.74
N VAL A 143 -11.86 8.36 8.88
CA VAL A 143 -10.93 7.28 9.21
C VAL A 143 -11.01 6.18 8.16
N TYR A 144 -12.21 5.86 7.68
CA TYR A 144 -12.41 4.90 6.60
C TYR A 144 -11.75 5.38 5.30
N ILE A 145 -12.06 6.59 4.85
CA ILE A 145 -11.52 7.19 3.60
C ILE A 145 -10.00 7.30 3.66
N THR A 146 -9.45 7.77 4.78
CA THR A 146 -8.01 7.88 5.01
C THR A 146 -7.35 6.51 4.99
N SER A 147 -7.94 5.51 5.64
CA SER A 147 -7.41 4.14 5.63
C SER A 147 -7.42 3.55 4.23
N GLU A 148 -8.53 3.70 3.50
CA GLU A 148 -8.64 3.27 2.10
C GLU A 148 -7.54 3.91 1.24
N ASN A 149 -7.41 5.24 1.28
CA ASN A 149 -6.46 5.95 0.42
C ASN A 149 -5.01 5.63 0.75
N ILE A 150 -4.67 5.46 2.04
CA ILE A 150 -3.35 5.00 2.47
C ILE A 150 -3.08 3.57 1.97
N ALA A 151 -4.02 2.65 2.12
CA ALA A 151 -3.86 1.26 1.68
C ALA A 151 -3.61 1.16 0.18
N TRP A 152 -4.39 1.89 -0.64
CA TRP A 152 -4.22 1.91 -2.09
C TRP A 152 -2.91 2.56 -2.53
N ASN A 153 -2.50 3.66 -1.91
CA ASN A 153 -1.20 4.26 -2.21
C ASN A 153 -0.05 3.31 -1.85
N LEU A 154 -0.10 2.66 -0.68
CA LEU A 154 0.92 1.70 -0.26
C LEU A 154 1.00 0.51 -1.25
N TYR A 155 -0.14 0.03 -1.72
CA TYR A 155 -0.23 -1.01 -2.76
C TYR A 155 0.42 -0.56 -4.08
N TYR A 156 0.09 0.62 -4.59
CA TYR A 156 0.65 1.09 -5.86
C TYR A 156 2.15 1.40 -5.77
N LEU A 157 2.61 1.97 -4.65
CA LEU A 157 4.02 2.25 -4.41
C LEU A 157 4.86 0.97 -4.35
N SER A 158 4.42 0.01 -3.53
CA SER A 158 5.11 -1.27 -3.38
C SER A 158 5.19 -2.04 -4.69
N ARG A 159 4.09 -2.06 -5.47
CA ARG A 159 4.08 -2.65 -6.81
C ARG A 159 5.07 -1.97 -7.76
N LYS A 160 5.13 -0.64 -7.74
CA LYS A 160 6.03 0.14 -8.60
C LYS A 160 7.50 -0.09 -8.22
N TRP A 161 7.84 -0.11 -6.95
CA TRP A 161 9.22 -0.38 -6.51
C TRP A 161 9.67 -1.79 -6.83
N ALA A 162 8.82 -2.78 -6.60
CA ALA A 162 9.09 -4.15 -7.05
C ALA A 162 9.29 -4.22 -8.57
N SER A 163 8.52 -3.47 -9.37
CA SER A 163 8.69 -3.45 -10.84
C SER A 163 10.02 -2.85 -11.28
N LYS A 164 10.49 -1.81 -10.59
CA LYS A 164 11.77 -1.17 -10.88
C LYS A 164 12.95 -2.11 -10.60
N LEU A 165 12.90 -2.83 -9.48
CA LEU A 165 13.91 -3.85 -9.16
C LEU A 165 13.97 -4.97 -10.20
N TYR A 166 12.82 -5.27 -10.82
CA TYR A 166 12.74 -6.28 -11.86
C TYR A 166 13.22 -5.78 -13.23
N SER A 167 12.89 -4.55 -13.63
CA SER A 167 13.21 -4.01 -14.97
C SER A 167 14.69 -3.72 -15.20
N ASP A 168 15.45 -3.49 -14.13
CA ASP A 168 16.76 -2.86 -14.24
C ASP A 168 17.93 -3.83 -14.53
N LYS A 169 17.70 -5.14 -14.79
CA LYS A 169 18.82 -6.12 -14.89
C LYS A 169 18.62 -7.26 -15.90
N ASP A 170 19.72 -7.65 -16.56
CA ASP A 170 19.92 -8.94 -17.29
C ASP A 170 19.96 -10.17 -16.36
N GLY A 171 19.28 -10.11 -15.22
CA GLY A 171 19.29 -11.10 -14.14
C GLY A 171 19.09 -10.43 -12.77
N TYR A 172 18.06 -10.82 -12.02
CA TYR A 172 17.81 -10.25 -10.69
C TYR A 172 18.73 -10.89 -9.64
N SER A 173 19.20 -10.10 -8.66
CA SER A 173 19.99 -10.64 -7.54
C SER A 173 19.10 -11.19 -6.43
N TRP A 174 19.60 -12.11 -5.62
CA TRP A 174 18.86 -12.60 -4.45
C TRP A 174 18.46 -11.47 -3.47
N GLY A 175 19.28 -10.42 -3.36
CA GLY A 175 18.94 -9.23 -2.58
C GLY A 175 17.70 -8.49 -3.12
N ASP A 176 17.56 -8.42 -4.45
CA ASP A 176 16.37 -7.82 -5.08
C ASP A 176 15.13 -8.71 -4.84
N ALA A 177 15.30 -10.03 -4.85
CA ALA A 177 14.22 -10.97 -4.54
C ALA A 177 13.67 -10.77 -3.12
N TYR A 178 14.54 -10.59 -2.12
CA TYR A 178 14.12 -10.26 -0.76
C TYR A 178 13.34 -8.95 -0.70
N LYS A 179 13.80 -7.90 -1.40
CA LYS A 179 13.06 -6.63 -1.46
C LYS A 179 11.72 -6.75 -2.16
N ILE A 180 11.64 -7.47 -3.29
CA ILE A 180 10.39 -7.71 -4.00
C ILE A 180 9.41 -8.47 -3.10
N PHE A 181 9.88 -9.50 -2.39
CA PHE A 181 9.07 -10.24 -1.43
C PHE A 181 8.56 -9.33 -0.30
N ASP A 182 9.42 -8.46 0.25
CA ASP A 182 9.04 -7.48 1.26
C ASP A 182 7.96 -6.52 0.73
N TYR A 183 8.07 -6.06 -0.52
CA TYR A 183 7.07 -5.20 -1.16
C TYR A 183 5.73 -5.92 -1.38
N ILE A 184 5.73 -7.18 -1.84
CA ILE A 184 4.50 -7.97 -1.99
C ILE A 184 3.87 -8.22 -0.61
N SER A 185 4.69 -8.42 0.43
CA SER A 185 4.21 -8.62 1.80
C SER A 185 3.51 -7.37 2.37
N LEU A 186 3.74 -6.18 1.83
CA LEU A 186 2.99 -4.97 2.20
C LEU A 186 1.50 -5.08 1.85
N TYR A 187 1.10 -5.98 0.96
CA TYR A 187 -0.31 -6.12 0.57
C TYR A 187 -1.16 -6.67 1.73
N GLU A 188 -0.58 -7.50 2.60
CA GLU A 188 -1.24 -7.90 3.86
C GLU A 188 -1.41 -6.72 4.80
N ILE A 189 -0.46 -5.78 4.82
CA ILE A 189 -0.61 -4.54 5.57
C ILE A 189 -1.70 -3.65 4.96
N CYS A 190 -1.79 -3.56 3.62
CA CYS A 190 -2.89 -2.87 2.95
C CYS A 190 -4.25 -3.44 3.39
N TYR A 191 -4.39 -4.77 3.43
CA TYR A 191 -5.58 -5.45 3.95
C TYR A 191 -5.85 -5.15 5.44
N GLU A 192 -4.80 -5.10 6.27
CA GLU A 192 -4.91 -4.76 7.69
C GLU A 192 -5.36 -3.32 7.92
N ILE A 193 -4.95 -2.40 7.06
CA ILE A 193 -5.36 -0.99 7.06
C ILE A 193 -6.81 -0.86 6.57
N HIS A 194 -7.11 -1.47 5.43
CA HIS A 194 -8.41 -1.40 4.76
C HIS A 194 -8.82 -2.80 4.32
N ASP A 195 -9.91 -3.28 4.91
CA ASP A 195 -10.38 -4.67 4.92
C ASP A 195 -10.98 -5.15 3.58
N ASP A 196 -10.22 -4.95 2.50
CA ASP A 196 -10.52 -5.30 1.11
C ASP A 196 -9.65 -6.48 0.66
N VAL A 197 -10.29 -7.60 0.35
CA VAL A 197 -9.64 -8.85 -0.08
C VAL A 197 -8.86 -8.70 -1.38
N PHE A 198 -9.07 -7.64 -2.16
CA PHE A 198 -8.31 -7.33 -3.37
C PHE A 198 -6.79 -7.38 -3.13
N PHE A 199 -6.31 -6.84 -2.01
CA PHE A 199 -4.88 -6.81 -1.71
C PHE A 199 -4.31 -8.22 -1.51
N LEU A 200 -5.03 -9.09 -0.79
CA LEU A 200 -4.63 -10.48 -0.57
C LEU A 200 -4.68 -11.29 -1.86
N LYS A 201 -5.72 -11.11 -2.68
CA LYS A 201 -5.83 -11.74 -4.01
C LYS A 201 -4.67 -11.32 -4.90
N SER A 202 -4.32 -10.03 -4.90
CA SER A 202 -3.17 -9.51 -5.64
C SER A 202 -1.85 -10.14 -5.16
N ALA A 203 -1.68 -10.35 -3.85
CA ALA A 203 -0.47 -10.98 -3.33
C ALA A 203 -0.37 -12.45 -3.77
N ILE A 204 -1.47 -13.20 -3.71
CA ILE A 204 -1.55 -14.57 -4.24
C ILE A 204 -1.22 -14.60 -5.72
N ASP A 205 -1.78 -13.68 -6.51
CA ASP A 205 -1.50 -13.58 -7.95
C ASP A 205 -0.01 -13.35 -8.25
N GLU A 206 0.66 -12.50 -7.48
CA GLU A 206 2.10 -12.27 -7.65
C GLU A 206 2.95 -13.50 -7.28
N PHE A 207 2.56 -14.22 -6.22
CA PHE A 207 3.27 -15.43 -5.79
C PHE A 207 3.02 -16.64 -6.70
N VAL A 208 1.79 -16.80 -7.22
CA VAL A 208 1.34 -17.97 -7.98
C VAL A 208 1.50 -17.78 -9.48
N LEU A 209 0.89 -16.72 -10.02
CA LEU A 209 0.70 -16.56 -11.46
C LEU A 209 1.86 -15.82 -12.13
N GLN A 210 2.81 -15.31 -11.36
CA GLN A 210 3.98 -14.59 -11.88
C GLN A 210 3.59 -13.36 -12.73
N LYS A 211 2.38 -12.81 -12.52
CA LYS A 211 1.76 -11.84 -13.43
C LYS A 211 2.62 -10.62 -13.71
N THR A 212 3.18 -10.00 -12.67
CA THR A 212 3.93 -8.75 -12.84
C THR A 212 5.43 -9.01 -12.95
N TYR A 213 5.96 -9.99 -12.21
CA TYR A 213 7.41 -10.17 -12.08
C TYR A 213 7.98 -11.42 -12.75
N ASN A 214 7.17 -12.34 -13.30
CA ASN A 214 7.68 -13.57 -13.95
C ASN A 214 8.76 -14.34 -13.15
N ILE A 215 8.69 -14.27 -11.80
CA ILE A 215 9.69 -14.88 -10.89
C ILE A 215 9.33 -16.33 -10.53
N GLY A 216 8.09 -16.77 -10.76
CA GLY A 216 7.67 -18.13 -10.47
C GLY A 216 7.92 -18.58 -9.05
N TRP A 217 7.50 -17.78 -8.08
CA TRP A 217 7.93 -17.95 -6.69
C TRP A 217 7.62 -19.36 -6.14
N LEU A 218 6.45 -19.90 -6.47
CA LEU A 218 6.03 -21.23 -6.03
C LEU A 218 6.58 -22.39 -6.87
N ASP A 219 7.08 -22.15 -8.08
CA ASP A 219 7.66 -23.21 -8.93
C ASP A 219 9.18 -23.20 -8.94
N ASN A 220 9.79 -22.13 -8.44
CA ASN A 220 11.23 -21.98 -8.45
C ASN A 220 11.85 -22.57 -7.17
N ASP A 221 12.51 -23.72 -7.30
CA ASP A 221 13.16 -24.40 -6.18
C ASP A 221 14.18 -23.54 -5.44
N ASN A 222 14.83 -22.61 -6.13
CA ASN A 222 15.75 -21.69 -5.47
C ASN A 222 14.99 -20.64 -4.65
N VAL A 223 13.83 -20.19 -5.12
CA VAL A 223 12.94 -19.32 -4.33
C VAL A 223 12.40 -20.06 -3.11
N LYS A 224 11.98 -21.33 -3.24
CA LYS A 224 11.55 -22.16 -2.09
C LYS A 224 12.62 -22.30 -1.02
N LYS A 225 13.90 -22.40 -1.39
CA LYS A 225 15.01 -22.44 -0.43
C LYS A 225 15.15 -21.12 0.34
N VAL A 226 14.90 -20.01 -0.32
CA VAL A 226 15.06 -18.65 0.21
C VAL A 226 13.84 -18.22 1.03
N PHE A 227 12.64 -18.64 0.59
CA PHE A 227 11.35 -18.35 1.21
C PHE A 227 10.56 -19.63 1.46
N PRO A 228 11.00 -20.51 2.38
CA PRO A 228 10.39 -21.83 2.59
C PRO A 228 8.93 -21.77 3.04
N ASN A 229 8.49 -20.62 3.57
CA ASN A 229 7.15 -20.44 4.11
C ASN A 229 6.15 -19.81 3.11
N ILE A 230 6.54 -19.60 1.86
CA ILE A 230 5.69 -18.93 0.88
C ILE A 230 4.36 -19.67 0.63
N GLN A 231 4.37 -21.00 0.60
CA GLN A 231 3.13 -21.78 0.43
C GLN A 231 2.19 -21.59 1.63
N SER A 232 2.74 -21.65 2.85
CA SER A 232 2.00 -21.39 4.08
C SER A 232 1.43 -19.97 4.13
N LEU A 233 2.15 -18.99 3.58
CA LEU A 233 1.68 -17.62 3.42
C LEU A 233 0.48 -17.52 2.46
N VAL A 234 0.59 -18.13 1.28
CA VAL A 234 -0.50 -18.18 0.28
C VAL A 234 -1.74 -18.88 0.86
N ASP A 235 -1.56 -20.01 1.54
CA ASP A 235 -2.67 -20.74 2.18
C ASP A 235 -3.34 -19.93 3.30
N ARG A 236 -2.55 -19.14 4.04
CA ARG A 236 -3.08 -18.20 5.03
C ARG A 236 -3.93 -17.12 4.36
N TYR A 237 -3.46 -16.52 3.27
CA TYR A 237 -4.19 -15.49 2.53
C TYR A 237 -5.48 -16.05 1.93
N GLU A 238 -5.44 -17.24 1.34
CA GLU A 238 -6.63 -17.93 0.84
C GLU A 238 -7.67 -18.12 1.95
N LYS A 239 -7.25 -18.60 3.12
CA LYS A 239 -8.17 -18.76 4.26
C LYS A 239 -8.77 -17.44 4.71
N MET A 240 -7.99 -16.35 4.74
CA MET A 240 -8.48 -15.01 5.09
C MET A 240 -9.52 -14.52 4.07
N ILE A 241 -9.25 -14.68 2.77
CA ILE A 241 -10.20 -14.33 1.70
C ILE A 241 -11.49 -15.14 1.84
N GLN A 242 -11.39 -16.45 2.07
CA GLN A 242 -12.53 -17.36 2.23
C GLN A 242 -13.42 -17.05 3.44
N THR A 243 -12.93 -16.30 4.44
CA THR A 243 -13.80 -15.81 5.52
C THR A 243 -14.84 -14.78 5.04
N LYS A 244 -14.57 -14.10 3.93
CA LYS A 244 -15.45 -13.08 3.31
C LYS A 244 -16.07 -13.55 2.01
N GLU A 245 -15.35 -14.38 1.25
CA GLU A 245 -15.76 -14.93 -0.04
C GLU A 245 -15.54 -16.46 -0.04
N PRO A 246 -16.45 -17.25 0.55
CA PRO A 246 -16.26 -18.70 0.73
C PRO A 246 -16.04 -19.48 -0.59
N GLU A 247 -16.51 -18.94 -1.71
CA GLU A 247 -16.36 -19.49 -3.05
C GLU A 247 -15.01 -19.20 -3.71
N TYR A 248 -14.15 -18.39 -3.08
CA TYR A 248 -12.84 -18.07 -3.62
C TYR A 248 -11.96 -19.31 -3.75
N VAL A 249 -11.47 -19.53 -4.98
CA VAL A 249 -10.49 -20.57 -5.32
C VAL A 249 -9.24 -19.86 -5.82
N LYS A 250 -8.09 -20.12 -5.17
CA LYS A 250 -6.83 -19.54 -5.63
C LYS A 250 -6.46 -20.05 -7.04
N PRO A 251 -5.74 -19.24 -7.85
CA PRO A 251 -5.32 -19.67 -9.17
C PRO A 251 -4.44 -20.93 -9.13
N ALA A 252 -4.51 -21.74 -10.19
CA ALA A 252 -3.60 -22.87 -10.35
C ALA A 252 -2.18 -22.37 -10.67
N VAL A 253 -1.19 -23.04 -10.08
CA VAL A 253 0.21 -22.83 -10.41
C VAL A 253 0.45 -23.34 -11.84
N PRO A 254 0.90 -22.50 -12.79
CA PRO A 254 1.11 -22.94 -14.16
C PRO A 254 2.21 -24.01 -14.21
N SER A 255 1.88 -25.23 -14.62
CA SER A 255 2.86 -26.32 -14.70
C SER A 255 4.01 -25.95 -15.64
N SER A 256 5.25 -26.02 -15.14
CA SER A 256 6.49 -25.86 -15.94
C SER A 256 6.55 -26.77 -17.17
N ASP A 257 5.78 -27.86 -17.15
CA ASP A 257 5.85 -28.95 -18.13
C ASP A 257 4.92 -28.78 -19.34
N SER A 258 4.13 -27.70 -19.42
CA SER A 258 3.30 -27.45 -20.58
C SER A 258 4.07 -26.72 -21.67
N MET A 259 4.85 -27.47 -22.45
CA MET A 259 5.39 -26.98 -23.72
C MET A 259 4.23 -26.38 -24.54
N PRO A 260 4.30 -25.11 -24.98
CA PRO A 260 3.18 -24.49 -25.68
C PRO A 260 2.78 -25.35 -26.88
N TRP A 261 1.49 -25.57 -27.08
CA TRP A 261 0.98 -26.46 -28.13
C TRP A 261 1.52 -26.12 -29.53
N TRP A 262 1.78 -24.84 -29.80
CA TRP A 262 2.41 -24.39 -31.05
C TRP A 262 3.89 -24.80 -31.16
N PHE A 263 4.60 -24.91 -30.04
CA PHE A 263 5.98 -25.41 -29.97
C PHE A 263 6.03 -26.92 -30.24
N MET A 264 5.03 -27.67 -29.75
CA MET A 264 4.79 -29.07 -30.15
C MET A 264 4.52 -29.18 -31.67
N LEU A 265 3.73 -28.28 -32.26
CA LEU A 265 3.50 -28.26 -33.71
C LEU A 265 4.77 -27.97 -34.52
N ILE A 266 5.63 -27.07 -34.03
CA ILE A 266 6.94 -26.80 -34.66
C ILE A 266 7.84 -28.04 -34.60
N LEU A 267 7.92 -28.70 -33.45
CA LEU A 267 8.68 -29.95 -33.29
C LEU A 267 8.15 -31.06 -34.19
N ILE A 268 6.83 -31.25 -34.27
CA ILE A 268 6.20 -32.22 -35.17
C ILE A 268 6.53 -31.89 -36.63
N SER A 269 6.45 -30.61 -37.02
CA SER A 269 6.76 -30.17 -38.38
C SER A 269 8.23 -30.41 -38.75
N LEU A 270 9.15 -30.15 -37.83
CA LEU A 270 10.59 -30.42 -38.00
C LEU A 270 10.86 -31.92 -38.13
N VAL A 271 10.22 -32.75 -37.31
CA VAL A 271 10.35 -34.22 -37.39
C VAL A 271 9.80 -34.76 -38.72
N LEU A 272 8.64 -34.28 -39.16
CA LEU A 272 8.05 -34.67 -40.45
C LEU A 272 8.93 -34.24 -41.63
N PHE A 273 9.56 -33.07 -41.56
CA PHE A 273 10.49 -32.58 -42.58
C PHE A 273 11.75 -33.47 -42.68
N VAL A 274 12.33 -33.86 -41.54
CA VAL A 274 13.49 -34.79 -41.52
C VAL A 274 13.11 -36.16 -42.06
N ILE A 275 11.95 -36.70 -41.69
CA ILE A 275 11.44 -37.98 -42.24
C ILE A 275 11.26 -37.89 -43.75
N PHE A 276 10.70 -36.78 -44.25
CA PHE A 276 10.52 -36.56 -45.67
C PHE A 276 11.85 -36.56 -46.43
N ILE A 277 12.89 -35.91 -45.90
CA ILE A 277 14.24 -35.92 -46.48
C ILE A 277 14.78 -37.35 -46.56
N ILE A 278 14.71 -38.11 -45.46
CA ILE A 278 15.22 -39.49 -45.40
C ILE A 278 14.51 -40.42 -46.39
N LEU A 279 13.20 -40.23 -46.61
CA LEU A 279 12.42 -41.05 -47.55
C LEU A 279 12.60 -40.62 -49.02
N SER A 280 13.20 -39.45 -49.26
CA SER A 280 13.42 -38.91 -50.61
C SER A 280 14.81 -39.22 -51.19
N GLU A 281 15.70 -39.81 -50.40
CA GLU A 281 16.98 -40.39 -50.81
C GLU A 281 16.83 -41.90 -51.09
#